data_AF-A0A0K1PR31-F1
#
_entry.id   AF-A0A0K1PR31-F1
#
_cell.length_a   1.000
_cell.length_b   1.000
_cell.length_c   1.000
_cell.angle_alpha   90.00
_cell.angle_beta   90.00
_cell.angle_gamma   90.00
#
_symmetry.space_group_name_H-M   'P 1'
#
loop_
_entity.id
_entity.type
_entity.pdbx_description
1 polymer ?
#
loop_
_entity_poly.entity_id
_entity_poly.type
_entity_poly.pdbx_seq_one_letter_code
_entity_poly.pdbx_strand_id
1 'polypeptide(L)'
;MSERDRGEGEQLSVQAWRRAVGEWLCEKASGETEPAGTPAGGCVRADTKPRLLAKLSNEEILVDLKSFVGAERRSLARLIVYLVEIEERRLHLELACSSMFDFCTRRLGFSEGEAFRRLTAARLVRRLPVLLDAIAPGRIHLSSLVLLPDLLTEANVDEVVAAASGKTRREVEELVARMAPKPDVMPSIRRLPERSASGRHGASRTSSPLPQTTPPSLQLKPIAESRYRVQLTANESLRDKLELARTLMSHRNPSGDLAVIVEQAVDLLIEKLSKEKLGTASRARRSKPSAKRGHVTRAARREAFERDGMQCSFVGENGERCPARCFLEIDHVTPRALGGSAEAENLRILCRAHNRDAAERVFGRAHVEARTRERRREASIRPNHGLVETHRFRQRKFVEAKTPAGEAALVDASHDVRSPMSDHEARSQVRGALLALGFRIGEAERAVTTIDTDGGDESWRRPIETILREALGVLT
;
A
#
# COMPACT_ATOMS: atom_id res chain seq x y z
N MET A 1 -1.24 -6.10 27.53
CA MET A 1 -1.44 -4.69 27.90
C MET A 1 -1.69 -3.90 26.63
N SER A 2 -2.68 -3.02 26.68
CA SER A 2 -3.37 -2.33 25.57
C SER A 2 -2.46 -1.53 24.61
N GLU A 3 -2.67 -1.70 23.29
CA GLU A 3 -2.12 -0.86 22.20
C GLU A 3 -2.78 0.53 22.06
N ARG A 4 -3.56 0.97 23.07
CA ARG A 4 -4.12 2.33 23.16
C ARG A 4 -3.37 3.09 24.24
N ASP A 5 -2.38 3.88 23.81
CA ASP A 5 -1.82 5.08 24.47
C ASP A 5 -0.38 5.36 23.99
N ARG A 6 -0.16 5.35 22.67
CA ARG A 6 0.95 6.17 22.15
C ARG A 6 0.45 7.60 22.18
N GLY A 7 0.82 8.31 23.23
CA GLY A 7 0.50 9.72 23.42
C GLY A 7 0.66 10.48 22.11
N GLU A 8 -0.44 11.05 21.64
CA GLU A 8 -0.41 12.08 20.62
C GLU A 8 0.32 13.27 21.25
N GLY A 9 1.65 13.26 21.18
CA GLY A 9 2.48 14.42 21.53
C GLY A 9 1.93 15.60 20.77
N GLU A 10 1.63 16.67 21.50
CA GLU A 10 0.98 17.87 20.99
C GLU A 10 1.95 18.55 20.02
N GLN A 11 1.88 18.15 18.75
CA GLN A 11 2.77 18.65 17.72
C GLN A 11 2.73 20.17 17.70
N LEU A 12 3.91 20.79 17.80
CA LEU A 12 4.06 22.23 17.68
C LEU A 12 3.26 22.74 16.47
N SER A 13 2.50 23.80 16.71
CA SER A 13 1.83 24.52 15.64
C SER A 13 2.86 24.92 14.59
N VAL A 14 2.46 24.98 13.31
CA VAL A 14 3.38 25.31 12.22
C VAL A 14 4.08 26.66 12.46
N GLN A 15 3.38 27.63 13.06
CA GLN A 15 3.95 28.94 13.40
C GLN A 15 4.99 28.84 14.52
N ALA A 16 4.72 28.07 15.58
CA ALA A 16 5.69 27.85 16.64
C ALA A 16 6.93 27.09 16.13
N TRP A 17 6.72 26.09 15.27
CA TRP A 17 7.81 25.36 14.62
C TRP A 17 8.67 26.27 13.75
N ARG A 18 8.06 27.12 12.92
CA ARG A 18 8.78 28.09 12.08
C ARG A 18 9.59 29.09 12.89
N ARG A 19 9.07 29.54 14.05
CA ARG A 19 9.82 30.42 14.95
C ARG A 19 11.04 29.71 15.53
N ALA A 20 10.85 28.54 16.13
CA ALA A 20 11.93 27.76 16.74
C ALA A 20 13.04 27.41 15.73
N VAL A 21 12.65 26.99 14.52
CA VAL A 21 13.62 26.65 13.47
C VAL A 21 14.21 27.90 12.81
N GLY A 22 13.47 29.02 12.77
CA GLY A 22 13.98 30.31 12.31
C GLY A 22 15.09 30.84 13.21
N GLU A 23 14.88 30.81 14.53
CA GLU A 23 15.90 31.12 15.54
C GLU A 23 17.11 30.21 15.37
N TRP A 24 16.90 28.89 15.26
CA TRP A 24 17.98 27.93 15.02
C TRP A 24 18.76 28.21 13.72
N LEU A 25 18.06 28.52 12.61
CA LEU A 25 18.70 28.86 11.34
C LEU A 25 19.53 30.15 11.46
N CYS A 26 19.01 31.16 12.17
CA CYS A 26 19.71 32.41 12.43
C CYS A 26 20.93 32.18 13.32
N GLU A 27 20.81 31.53 14.47
CA GLU A 27 21.91 31.26 15.40
C GLU A 27 23.04 30.42 14.76
N LYS A 28 22.67 29.42 13.95
CA LYS A 28 23.65 28.59 13.21
C LYS A 28 24.14 29.26 11.91
N ALA A 29 23.53 30.35 11.48
CA ALA A 29 24.06 31.21 10.42
C ALA A 29 24.99 32.29 10.98
N SER A 30 24.68 32.84 12.16
CA SER A 30 25.45 33.84 12.88
C SER A 30 26.56 33.22 13.76
N GLY A 31 27.29 32.23 13.22
CA GLY A 31 28.58 31.80 13.79
C GLY A 31 29.68 32.87 13.68
N GLU A 32 29.31 34.14 13.83
CA GLU A 32 30.15 35.33 13.77
C GLU A 32 29.69 36.30 14.86
N THR A 33 30.24 36.16 16.07
CA THR A 33 30.50 37.27 17.01
C THR A 33 31.37 36.70 18.12
N GLU A 34 32.69 36.74 17.91
CA GLU A 34 33.64 36.49 18.98
C GLU A 34 33.70 37.70 19.92
N PRO A 35 33.78 37.50 21.25
CA PRO A 35 34.47 38.44 22.12
C PRO A 35 35.98 38.28 21.93
N ALA A 36 36.70 39.39 21.77
CA ALA A 36 38.13 39.41 21.48
C ALA A 36 38.96 38.70 22.56
N GLY A 37 39.60 37.57 22.23
CA GLY A 37 40.66 36.99 23.05
C GLY A 37 40.94 35.50 22.82
N THR A 38 41.99 35.23 22.05
CA THR A 38 42.70 33.92 21.88
C THR A 38 42.10 32.94 20.86
N PRO A 39 42.83 32.57 19.79
CA PRO A 39 42.31 31.67 18.76
C PRO A 39 42.44 30.22 19.21
N ALA A 40 41.34 29.62 19.66
CA ALA A 40 41.24 28.19 19.87
C ALA A 40 40.06 27.62 19.07
N GLY A 41 40.37 26.83 18.05
CA GLY A 41 39.45 25.80 17.53
C GLY A 41 38.52 26.21 16.39
N GLY A 42 39.04 26.15 15.17
CA GLY A 42 38.35 25.47 14.07
C GLY A 42 37.00 26.05 13.62
N CYS A 43 36.99 27.26 13.09
CA CYS A 43 35.99 27.66 12.11
C CYS A 43 36.68 28.25 10.88
N VAL A 44 36.76 27.44 9.81
CA VAL A 44 37.15 27.93 8.49
C VAL A 44 35.90 28.39 7.76
N ARG A 45 35.93 29.63 7.30
CA ARG A 45 34.94 30.24 6.40
C ARG A 45 34.82 29.36 5.14
N ALA A 46 33.60 29.02 4.74
CA ALA A 46 33.32 28.27 3.51
C ALA A 46 33.75 29.02 2.22
N ASP A 47 34.27 30.24 2.36
CA ASP A 47 34.79 31.12 1.31
C ASP A 47 36.33 31.23 1.32
N THR A 48 37.02 30.13 1.62
CA THR A 48 38.50 30.13 1.53
C THR A 48 38.90 29.87 0.08
N LYS A 49 39.62 30.83 -0.53
CA LYS A 49 40.19 30.67 -1.89
C LYS A 49 40.83 29.28 -2.05
N PRO A 50 40.60 28.56 -3.16
CA PRO A 50 41.16 27.24 -3.36
C PRO A 50 42.69 27.30 -3.25
N ARG A 51 43.24 26.55 -2.29
CA ARG A 51 44.69 26.37 -2.12
C ARG A 51 45.15 25.20 -2.98
N LEU A 52 46.36 25.28 -3.51
CA LEU A 52 46.97 24.17 -4.24
C LEU A 52 47.29 23.03 -3.25
N LEU A 53 46.69 21.85 -3.44
CA LEU A 53 46.91 20.68 -2.58
C LEU A 53 48.39 20.32 -2.42
N ALA A 54 49.20 20.54 -3.46
CA ALA A 54 50.65 20.31 -3.44
C ALA A 54 51.42 21.18 -2.44
N LYS A 55 50.80 22.23 -1.88
CA LYS A 55 51.42 23.15 -0.92
C LYS A 55 50.91 22.95 0.51
N LEU A 56 49.99 22.02 0.74
CA LEU A 56 49.43 21.74 2.06
C LEU A 56 50.20 20.62 2.74
N SER A 57 50.46 20.78 4.04
CA SER A 57 50.90 19.70 4.91
C SER A 57 49.79 18.68 5.14
N ASN A 58 50.17 17.48 5.59
CA ASN A 58 49.21 16.41 5.91
C ASN A 58 48.25 16.84 7.02
N GLU A 59 48.75 17.58 8.01
CA GLU A 59 47.98 18.12 9.12
C GLU A 59 46.93 19.14 8.65
N GLU A 60 47.31 20.05 7.74
CA GLU A 60 46.38 21.00 7.14
C GLU A 60 45.27 20.30 6.36
N ILE A 61 45.61 19.27 5.56
CA ILE A 61 44.62 18.47 4.82
C ILE A 61 43.60 17.83 5.78
N LEU A 62 44.04 17.26 6.89
CA LEU A 62 43.15 16.63 7.87
C LEU A 62 42.26 17.63 8.61
N VAL A 63 42.76 18.83 8.89
CA VAL A 63 41.98 19.92 9.50
C VAL A 63 40.93 20.44 8.52
N ASP A 64 41.33 20.70 7.26
CA ASP A 64 40.43 21.18 6.22
C ASP A 64 39.33 20.16 5.93
N LEU A 65 39.67 18.87 5.83
CA LEU A 65 38.68 17.80 5.61
C LEU A 65 37.65 17.74 6.74
N LYS A 66 38.07 17.83 8.01
CA LYS A 66 37.15 17.88 9.16
C LYS A 66 36.23 19.10 9.09
N SER A 67 36.76 20.25 8.67
CA SER A 67 35.98 21.47 8.49
C SER A 67 34.92 21.30 7.39
N PHE A 68 35.28 20.73 6.24
CA PHE A 68 34.36 20.47 5.14
C PHE A 68 33.24 19.50 5.53
N VAL A 69 33.57 18.42 6.25
CA VAL A 69 32.56 17.49 6.78
C VAL A 69 31.60 18.21 7.73
N GLY A 70 32.10 19.10 8.58
CA GLY A 70 31.27 19.93 9.45
C GLY A 70 30.34 20.87 8.67
N ALA A 71 30.85 21.52 7.63
CA ALA A 71 30.07 22.39 6.76
C ALA A 71 28.99 21.61 5.99
N GLU A 72 29.31 20.43 5.46
CA GLU A 72 28.37 19.54 4.79
C GLU A 72 27.21 19.15 5.70
N ARG A 73 27.50 18.76 6.96
CA ARG A 73 26.47 18.39 7.94
C ARG A 73 25.54 19.54 8.29
N ARG A 74 26.07 20.77 8.44
CA ARG A 74 25.24 21.97 8.65
C ARG A 74 24.36 22.26 7.44
N SER A 75 24.90 22.15 6.23
CA SER A 75 24.13 22.29 4.99
C SER A 75 23.05 21.23 4.86
N LEU A 76 23.34 19.98 5.25
CA LEU A 76 22.35 18.91 5.29
C LEU A 76 21.22 19.22 6.27
N ALA A 77 21.53 19.69 7.48
CA ALA A 77 20.51 20.07 8.46
C ALA A 77 19.60 21.19 7.93
N ARG A 78 20.16 22.20 7.25
CA ARG A 78 19.38 23.23 6.54
C ARG A 78 18.50 22.62 5.46
N LEU A 79 19.02 21.71 4.63
CA LEU A 79 18.24 21.01 3.62
C LEU A 79 17.04 20.27 4.24
N ILE A 80 17.22 19.59 5.37
CA ILE A 80 16.14 18.91 6.08
C ILE A 80 15.04 19.89 6.51
N VAL A 81 15.40 21.06 7.04
CA VAL A 81 14.43 22.12 7.38
C VAL A 81 13.61 22.56 6.16
N TYR A 82 14.27 22.78 5.02
CA TYR A 82 13.57 23.17 3.79
C TYR A 82 12.64 22.06 3.27
N LEU A 83 13.03 20.79 3.40
CA LEU A 83 12.15 19.67 3.04
C LEU A 83 10.89 19.63 3.91
N VAL A 84 10.99 19.95 5.20
CA VAL A 84 9.82 20.10 6.07
C VAL A 84 8.92 21.22 5.56
N GLU A 85 9.48 22.40 5.29
CA GLU A 85 8.68 23.55 4.84
C GLU A 85 8.00 23.29 3.47
N ILE A 86 8.67 22.58 2.57
CA ILE A 86 8.11 22.14 1.27
C ILE A 86 6.95 21.15 1.47
N GLU A 87 7.06 20.21 2.42
CA GLU A 87 5.98 19.27 2.72
C GLU A 87 4.80 19.98 3.40
N GLU A 88 5.06 20.90 4.33
CA GLU A 88 4.04 21.70 5.04
C GLU A 88 3.25 22.62 4.11
N ARG A 89 3.95 23.32 3.21
CA ARG A 89 3.32 24.18 2.18
C ARG A 89 2.79 23.40 0.98
N ARG A 90 3.12 22.11 0.86
CA ARG A 90 2.78 21.23 -0.27
C ARG A 90 3.25 21.73 -1.64
N LEU A 91 4.38 22.45 -1.69
CA LEU A 91 4.94 22.99 -2.95
C LEU A 91 5.26 21.89 -3.96
N HIS A 92 5.53 20.67 -3.50
CA HIS A 92 5.71 19.51 -4.37
C HIS A 92 4.48 19.24 -5.26
N LEU A 93 3.27 19.50 -4.76
CA LEU A 93 2.03 19.29 -5.53
C LEU A 93 1.90 20.34 -6.64
N GLU A 94 2.24 21.59 -6.34
CA GLU A 94 2.26 22.73 -7.29
C GLU A 94 3.27 22.50 -8.42
N LEU A 95 4.36 21.78 -8.13
CA LEU A 95 5.38 21.37 -9.11
C LEU A 95 5.05 20.03 -9.80
N ALA A 96 3.77 19.64 -9.79
CA ALA A 96 3.24 18.44 -10.43
C ALA A 96 3.87 17.12 -9.94
N CYS A 97 4.38 17.07 -8.71
CA CYS A 97 4.84 15.83 -8.09
C CYS A 97 3.70 15.13 -7.35
N SER A 98 3.64 13.81 -7.48
CA SER A 98 2.58 12.99 -6.87
C SER A 98 2.82 12.68 -5.39
N SER A 99 4.01 12.97 -4.89
CA SER A 99 4.39 12.84 -3.48
C SER A 99 5.69 13.60 -3.20
N MET A 100 6.02 13.79 -1.92
CA MET A 100 7.34 14.30 -1.51
C MET A 100 8.50 13.42 -1.98
N PHE A 101 8.31 12.09 -2.06
CA PHE A 101 9.34 11.20 -2.57
C PHE A 101 9.61 11.45 -4.05
N ASP A 102 8.54 11.56 -4.84
CA ASP A 102 8.59 11.89 -6.28
C ASP A 102 9.25 13.25 -6.54
N PHE A 103 9.00 14.23 -5.67
CA PHE A 103 9.68 15.52 -5.69
C PHE A 103 11.19 15.38 -5.43
N CYS A 104 11.57 14.69 -4.35
CA CYS A 104 12.97 14.49 -4.01
C CYS A 104 13.77 13.76 -5.11
N THR A 105 13.18 12.75 -5.75
CA THR A 105 13.88 11.99 -6.80
C THR A 105 13.92 12.74 -8.12
N ARG A 106 12.77 13.25 -8.61
CA ARG A 106 12.72 13.88 -9.94
C ARG A 106 13.19 15.33 -9.98
N ARG A 107 12.91 16.13 -8.95
CA ARG A 107 13.24 17.56 -8.93
C ARG A 107 14.60 17.84 -8.30
N LEU A 108 14.92 17.15 -7.21
CA LEU A 108 16.20 17.34 -6.51
C LEU A 108 17.29 16.35 -6.94
N GLY A 109 16.96 15.37 -7.79
CA GLY A 109 17.92 14.40 -8.32
C GLY A 109 18.45 13.41 -7.28
N PHE A 110 17.78 13.26 -6.13
CA PHE A 110 18.20 12.28 -5.12
C PHE A 110 17.96 10.86 -5.60
N SER A 111 18.87 9.95 -5.25
CA SER A 111 18.56 8.52 -5.33
C SER A 111 17.42 8.15 -4.39
N GLU A 112 16.75 7.02 -4.64
CA GLU A 112 15.64 6.54 -3.80
C GLU A 112 16.00 6.43 -2.32
N GLY A 113 17.18 5.86 -2.02
CA GLY A 113 17.65 5.70 -0.65
C GLY A 113 17.97 7.03 0.04
N GLU A 114 18.45 8.01 -0.73
CA GLU A 114 18.70 9.36 -0.27
C GLU A 114 17.43 10.13 0.05
N ALA A 115 16.44 10.06 -0.85
CA ALA A 115 15.12 10.64 -0.66
C ALA A 115 14.44 10.03 0.58
N PHE A 116 14.50 8.71 0.73
CA PHE A 116 13.94 8.00 1.87
C PHE A 116 14.54 8.45 3.21
N ARG A 117 15.88 8.48 3.33
CA ARG A 117 16.56 8.91 4.56
C ARG A 117 16.26 10.36 4.91
N ARG A 118 16.35 11.26 3.93
CA ARG A 118 16.14 12.71 4.13
C ARG A 118 14.68 13.01 4.48
N LEU A 119 13.71 12.39 3.81
CA LEU A 119 12.29 12.59 4.11
C LEU A 119 11.90 12.01 5.47
N THR A 120 12.49 10.88 5.87
CA THR A 120 12.31 10.32 7.21
C THR A 120 12.83 11.28 8.27
N ALA A 121 14.05 11.82 8.07
CA ALA A 121 14.62 12.81 8.97
C ALA A 121 13.82 14.11 9.02
N ALA A 122 13.34 14.61 7.88
CA ALA A 122 12.47 15.80 7.81
C ALA A 122 11.21 15.60 8.66
N ARG A 123 10.51 14.49 8.49
CA ARG A 123 9.30 14.20 9.28
C ARG A 123 9.58 14.05 10.77
N LEU A 124 10.73 13.49 11.14
CA LEU A 124 11.17 13.45 12.53
C LEU A 124 11.48 14.85 13.07
N VAL A 125 12.19 15.70 12.33
CA VAL A 125 12.49 17.08 12.71
C VAL A 125 11.23 17.95 12.80
N ARG A 126 10.23 17.70 11.95
CA ARG A 126 8.92 18.35 12.04
C ARG A 126 8.24 18.06 13.37
N ARG A 127 8.36 16.83 13.87
CA ARG A 127 7.83 16.38 15.17
C ARG A 127 8.72 16.83 16.33
N LEU A 128 10.04 16.72 16.17
CA LEU A 128 11.06 16.90 17.21
C LEU A 128 12.18 17.83 16.70
N PRO A 129 12.00 19.16 16.77
CA PRO A 129 12.97 20.11 16.20
C PRO A 129 14.36 20.04 16.83
N VAL A 130 14.45 19.64 18.10
CA VAL A 130 15.72 19.45 18.84
C VAL A 130 16.71 18.49 18.15
N LEU A 131 16.21 17.60 17.28
CA LEU A 131 17.07 16.73 16.46
C LEU A 131 18.04 17.51 15.57
N LEU A 132 17.74 18.77 15.22
CA LEU A 132 18.64 19.62 14.43
C LEU A 132 19.98 19.85 15.15
N ASP A 133 19.98 19.95 16.48
CA ASP A 133 21.21 20.11 17.27
C ASP A 133 22.04 18.83 17.36
N ALA A 134 21.46 17.68 17.00
CA ALA A 134 22.19 16.43 16.84
C ALA A 134 22.69 16.25 15.40
N ILE A 135 21.90 16.63 14.40
CA ILE A 135 22.21 16.45 12.97
C ILE A 135 23.31 17.43 12.52
N ALA A 136 23.20 18.72 12.85
CA ALA A 136 24.13 19.73 12.37
C ALA A 136 25.60 19.53 12.78
N PRO A 137 25.93 19.15 14.03
CA PRO A 137 27.30 18.75 14.38
C PRO A 137 27.65 17.33 13.88
N GLY A 138 26.66 16.55 13.45
CA GLY A 138 26.82 15.14 13.08
C GLY A 138 27.01 14.21 14.27
N ARG A 139 26.41 14.53 15.42
CA ARG A 139 26.29 13.59 16.54
C ARG A 139 25.47 12.38 16.12
N ILE A 140 24.43 12.59 15.29
CA ILE A 140 23.63 11.54 14.69
C ILE A 140 23.62 11.64 13.17
N HIS A 141 23.68 10.50 12.48
CA HIS A 141 23.57 10.43 11.02
C HIS A 141 22.17 9.97 10.58
N LEU A 142 21.80 10.29 9.33
CA LEU A 142 20.45 10.02 8.81
C LEU A 142 20.11 8.51 8.78
N SER A 143 21.11 7.65 8.61
CA SER A 143 20.90 6.20 8.62
C SER A 143 20.47 5.69 10.00
N SER A 144 20.94 6.31 11.09
CA SER A 144 20.43 6.05 12.44
C SER A 144 19.00 6.56 12.62
N LEU A 145 18.69 7.77 12.14
CA LEU A 145 17.35 8.34 12.28
C LEU A 145 16.26 7.51 11.61
N VAL A 146 16.59 6.72 10.58
CA VAL A 146 15.66 5.75 9.97
C VAL A 146 15.29 4.59 10.90
N LEU A 147 16.15 4.25 11.86
CA LEU A 147 15.95 3.12 12.77
C LEU A 147 15.24 3.50 14.08
N LEU A 148 15.29 4.79 14.43
CA LEU A 148 14.78 5.33 15.68
C LEU A 148 13.34 5.90 15.68
N PRO A 149 12.53 5.96 14.58
CA PRO A 149 11.25 6.67 14.61
C PRO A 149 10.28 6.21 15.70
N ASP A 150 10.23 4.89 15.94
CA ASP A 150 9.32 4.27 16.90
C ASP A 150 9.77 4.41 18.36
N LEU A 151 11.05 4.75 18.59
CA LEU A 151 11.62 4.96 19.94
C LEU A 151 11.58 6.43 20.36
N LEU A 152 11.65 7.35 19.39
CA LEU A 152 11.74 8.78 19.65
C LEU A 152 10.38 9.37 20.04
N THR A 153 10.36 10.00 21.22
CA THR A 153 9.27 10.80 21.78
C THR A 153 9.83 12.13 22.28
N GLU A 154 8.96 13.10 22.57
CA GLU A 154 9.40 14.40 23.12
C GLU A 154 10.12 14.25 24.46
N ALA A 155 9.73 13.27 25.29
CA ALA A 155 10.28 13.08 26.62
C ALA A 155 11.66 12.39 26.64
N ASN A 156 12.00 11.59 25.61
CA ASN A 156 13.22 10.75 25.62
C ASN A 156 14.21 11.09 24.49
N VAL A 157 13.92 12.11 23.69
CA VAL A 157 14.72 12.45 22.50
C VAL A 157 16.18 12.68 22.85
N ASP A 158 16.48 13.43 23.91
CA ASP A 158 17.85 13.76 24.31
C ASP A 158 18.63 12.52 24.77
N GLU A 159 18.00 11.65 25.54
CA GLU A 159 18.60 10.39 26.02
C GLU A 159 18.91 9.44 24.86
N VAL A 160 17.95 9.24 23.95
CA VAL A 160 18.10 8.37 22.78
C VAL A 160 19.17 8.92 21.83
N VAL A 161 19.19 10.24 21.62
CA VAL A 161 20.21 10.91 20.81
C VAL A 161 21.59 10.78 21.44
N ALA A 162 21.72 10.99 22.75
CA ALA A 162 22.99 10.82 23.46
C ALA A 162 23.48 9.37 23.34
N ALA A 163 22.58 8.39 23.51
CA ALA A 163 22.90 6.98 23.38
C ALA A 163 23.28 6.57 21.94
N ALA A 164 22.71 7.22 20.92
CA ALA A 164 23.02 6.96 19.51
C ALA A 164 24.21 7.77 18.98
N SER A 165 24.69 8.75 19.75
CA SER A 165 25.71 9.70 19.31
C SER A 165 27.03 9.00 18.99
N GLY A 166 27.60 9.28 17.82
CA GLY A 166 28.89 8.73 17.39
C GLY A 166 28.89 7.23 17.02
N LYS A 167 27.74 6.54 17.13
CA LYS A 167 27.64 5.12 16.81
C LYS A 167 27.52 4.86 15.31
N THR A 168 28.11 3.76 14.87
CA THR A 168 27.87 3.18 13.55
C THR A 168 26.42 2.73 13.43
N ARG A 169 25.94 2.55 12.19
CA ARG A 169 24.58 2.06 11.95
C ARG A 169 24.29 0.74 12.69
N ARG A 170 25.24 -0.21 12.66
CA ARG A 170 25.09 -1.52 13.30
C ARG A 170 24.94 -1.39 14.82
N GLU A 171 25.75 -0.55 15.45
CA GLU A 171 25.66 -0.32 16.89
C GLU A 171 24.33 0.36 17.28
N VAL A 172 23.75 1.16 16.38
CA VAL A 172 22.39 1.72 16.56
C VAL A 172 21.32 0.65 16.38
N GLU A 173 21.48 -0.31 15.46
CA GLU A 173 20.57 -1.47 15.35
C GLU A 173 20.60 -2.30 16.64
N GLU A 174 21.78 -2.52 17.21
CA GLU A 174 21.96 -3.20 18.50
C GLU A 174 21.35 -2.39 19.67
N LEU A 175 21.49 -1.06 19.66
CA LEU A 175 20.82 -0.18 20.62
C LEU A 175 19.29 -0.31 20.53
N VAL A 176 18.74 -0.25 19.31
CA VAL A 176 17.30 -0.39 19.06
C VAL A 176 16.80 -1.75 19.56
N ALA A 177 17.53 -2.83 19.26
CA ALA A 177 17.18 -4.17 19.71
C ALA A 177 17.15 -4.31 21.24
N ARG A 178 18.03 -3.60 21.96
CA ARG A 178 18.00 -3.57 23.44
C ARG A 178 16.84 -2.75 24.00
N MET A 179 16.52 -1.61 23.40
CA MET A 179 15.47 -0.70 23.89
C MET A 179 14.06 -1.17 23.52
N ALA A 180 13.90 -1.83 22.38
CA ALA A 180 12.67 -2.44 21.92
C ALA A 180 12.95 -3.86 21.41
N PRO A 181 13.10 -4.85 22.33
CA PRO A 181 13.27 -6.24 21.94
C PRO A 181 12.06 -6.69 21.12
N LYS A 182 12.32 -7.25 19.94
CA LYS A 182 11.26 -7.87 19.15
C LYS A 182 10.85 -9.17 19.85
N PRO A 183 9.54 -9.49 19.91
CA PRO A 183 9.09 -10.75 20.46
C PRO A 183 9.75 -11.91 19.70
N ASP A 184 10.09 -12.98 20.43
CA ASP A 184 10.70 -14.16 19.85
C ASP A 184 9.83 -14.69 18.69
N VAL A 185 10.43 -14.74 17.51
CA VAL A 185 9.77 -15.36 16.36
C VAL A 185 9.78 -16.86 16.61
N MET A 186 8.60 -17.48 16.71
CA MET A 186 8.47 -18.92 16.84
C MET A 186 9.34 -19.62 15.79
N PRO A 187 10.26 -20.52 16.18
CA PRO A 187 11.11 -21.23 15.23
C PRO A 187 10.25 -22.08 14.29
N SER A 188 10.15 -21.63 13.03
CA SER A 188 9.47 -22.34 11.96
C SER A 188 10.50 -23.11 11.13
N ILE A 189 10.55 -24.42 11.28
CA ILE A 189 11.34 -25.29 10.42
C ILE A 189 10.59 -25.48 9.10
N ARG A 190 10.99 -24.73 8.05
CA ARG A 190 10.53 -24.98 6.69
C ARG A 190 11.49 -25.96 6.02
N ARG A 191 11.00 -27.14 5.60
CA ARG A 191 11.78 -28.08 4.77
C ARG A 191 12.18 -27.37 3.47
N LEU A 192 13.48 -27.13 3.32
CA LEU A 192 14.05 -26.73 2.02
C LEU A 192 13.95 -27.91 1.06
N PRO A 193 13.74 -27.68 -0.25
CA PRO A 193 13.72 -28.75 -1.24
C PRO A 193 15.00 -29.57 -1.12
N GLU A 194 14.88 -30.89 -1.13
CA GLU A 194 16.05 -31.76 -1.21
C GLU A 194 16.85 -31.38 -2.45
N ARG A 195 18.09 -30.98 -2.22
CA ARG A 195 19.04 -30.74 -3.28
C ARG A 195 19.32 -32.10 -3.90
N SER A 196 18.61 -32.44 -4.97
CA SER A 196 18.91 -33.63 -5.77
C SER A 196 20.38 -33.57 -6.15
N ALA A 197 21.16 -34.45 -5.55
CA ALA A 197 22.55 -34.67 -5.91
C ALA A 197 22.55 -35.42 -7.25
N SER A 198 22.71 -34.69 -8.35
CA SER A 198 23.16 -35.28 -9.60
C SER A 198 24.18 -34.35 -10.27
N GLY A 199 25.40 -34.89 -10.43
CA GLY A 199 26.42 -34.36 -11.32
C GLY A 199 27.51 -33.49 -10.68
N ARG A 200 28.62 -34.13 -10.30
CA ARG A 200 29.93 -33.47 -10.19
C ARG A 200 30.29 -32.80 -11.51
N HIS A 201 30.80 -31.57 -11.49
CA HIS A 201 32.05 -31.15 -12.14
C HIS A 201 32.44 -29.72 -11.73
N GLY A 202 33.73 -29.55 -11.41
CA GLY A 202 34.49 -28.33 -11.69
C GLY A 202 34.31 -27.12 -10.77
N ALA A 203 35.34 -26.84 -9.98
CA ALA A 203 35.51 -25.66 -9.14
C ALA A 203 35.25 -24.30 -9.82
N SER A 204 34.66 -23.36 -9.09
CA SER A 204 35.32 -22.08 -8.77
C SER A 204 34.57 -21.35 -7.65
N ARG A 205 35.33 -20.93 -6.64
CA ARG A 205 34.86 -20.15 -5.49
C ARG A 205 34.62 -18.71 -5.93
N THR A 206 33.45 -18.15 -5.64
CA THR A 206 33.32 -16.73 -5.31
C THR A 206 32.17 -16.55 -4.31
N SER A 207 32.48 -15.84 -3.24
CA SER A 207 31.64 -15.45 -2.12
C SER A 207 30.41 -14.63 -2.55
N SER A 208 29.26 -14.84 -1.91
CA SER A 208 28.16 -13.87 -1.92
C SER A 208 27.59 -13.64 -0.52
N PRO A 209 27.11 -12.42 -0.20
CA PRO A 209 26.81 -11.97 1.16
C PRO A 209 25.36 -12.28 1.59
N LEU A 210 25.13 -12.23 2.90
CA LEU A 210 23.83 -12.49 3.56
C LEU A 210 22.69 -11.56 3.07
N PRO A 211 21.42 -12.04 3.09
CA PRO A 211 20.27 -11.26 2.62
C PRO A 211 19.78 -10.26 3.67
N GLN A 212 19.69 -8.99 3.29
CA GLN A 212 18.99 -7.95 4.03
C GLN A 212 17.48 -8.05 3.77
N THR A 213 16.70 -8.08 4.84
CA THR A 213 15.24 -8.09 4.81
C THR A 213 14.69 -6.68 4.58
N THR A 214 14.52 -6.30 3.31
CA THR A 214 13.55 -5.29 2.89
C THR A 214 12.33 -5.98 2.28
N PRO A 215 11.11 -5.45 2.44
CA PRO A 215 9.95 -5.97 1.71
C PRO A 215 10.24 -5.85 0.21
N PRO A 216 9.98 -6.89 -0.60
CA PRO A 216 10.30 -6.84 -2.02
C PRO A 216 9.31 -5.89 -2.70
N SER A 217 9.76 -4.66 -2.98
CA SER A 217 9.30 -3.97 -4.18
C SER A 217 9.73 -4.83 -5.37
N LEU A 218 8.80 -5.19 -6.25
CA LEU A 218 9.10 -5.84 -7.54
C LEU A 218 9.96 -4.89 -8.40
N GLN A 219 11.25 -4.80 -8.10
CA GLN A 219 12.22 -4.12 -8.95
C GLN A 219 12.59 -5.10 -10.06
N LEU A 220 11.99 -4.90 -11.23
CA LEU A 220 12.41 -5.54 -12.48
C LEU A 220 13.83 -5.07 -12.78
N LYS A 221 14.84 -5.84 -12.38
CA LYS A 221 16.23 -5.55 -12.76
C LYS A 221 16.43 -6.03 -14.20
N PRO A 222 16.75 -5.14 -15.17
CA PRO A 222 17.08 -5.55 -16.52
C PRO A 222 18.37 -6.37 -16.50
N ILE A 223 18.33 -7.56 -17.09
CA ILE A 223 19.49 -8.43 -17.34
C ILE A 223 20.12 -8.06 -18.70
N ALA A 224 19.31 -7.55 -19.63
CA ALA A 224 19.65 -6.94 -20.92
C ALA A 224 18.48 -6.03 -21.37
N GLU A 225 18.63 -5.26 -22.46
CA GLU A 225 17.66 -4.24 -22.95
C GLU A 225 16.20 -4.72 -23.08
N SER A 226 15.95 -6.04 -23.17
CA SER A 226 14.61 -6.64 -23.31
C SER A 226 14.30 -7.83 -22.38
N ARG A 227 15.15 -8.13 -21.38
CA ARG A 227 14.95 -9.29 -20.48
C ARG A 227 15.10 -8.90 -19.02
N TYR A 228 14.07 -9.21 -18.21
CA TYR A 228 14.02 -8.87 -16.79
C TYR A 228 13.98 -10.14 -15.92
N ARG A 229 14.70 -10.14 -14.79
CA ARG A 229 14.58 -11.23 -13.80
C ARG A 229 13.44 -10.91 -12.83
N VAL A 230 12.40 -11.73 -12.81
CA VAL A 230 11.35 -11.67 -11.80
C VAL A 230 11.59 -12.78 -10.77
N GLN A 231 11.89 -12.40 -9.53
CA GLN A 231 11.99 -13.33 -8.41
C GLN A 231 10.97 -12.95 -7.35
N LEU A 232 10.09 -13.89 -7.00
CA LEU A 232 9.04 -13.69 -6.00
C LEU A 232 9.05 -14.82 -4.98
N THR A 233 8.69 -14.49 -3.75
CA THR A 233 8.42 -15.49 -2.71
C THR A 233 6.91 -15.75 -2.69
N ALA A 234 6.50 -16.94 -3.10
CA ALA A 234 5.11 -17.36 -3.10
C ALA A 234 4.72 -18.01 -1.77
N ASN A 235 3.52 -17.70 -1.28
CA ASN A 235 2.87 -18.48 -0.23
C ASN A 235 2.25 -19.76 -0.80
N GLU A 236 1.79 -20.66 0.06
CA GLU A 236 1.19 -21.94 -0.33
C GLU A 236 0.03 -21.78 -1.32
N SER A 237 -0.90 -20.86 -1.06
CA SER A 237 -2.03 -20.60 -1.96
C SER A 237 -1.59 -20.18 -3.37
N LEU A 238 -0.54 -19.34 -3.49
CA LEU A 238 -0.04 -18.92 -4.79
C LEU A 238 0.68 -20.07 -5.53
N ARG A 239 1.45 -20.89 -4.81
CA ARG A 239 2.05 -22.11 -5.38
C ARG A 239 0.97 -23.01 -5.97
N ASP A 240 -0.06 -23.32 -5.20
CA ASP A 240 -1.13 -24.25 -5.62
C ASP A 240 -1.90 -23.71 -6.83
N LYS A 241 -2.13 -22.39 -6.89
CA LYS A 241 -2.74 -21.75 -8.06
C LYS A 241 -1.86 -21.83 -9.30
N LEU A 242 -0.55 -21.65 -9.16
CA LEU A 242 0.40 -21.77 -10.28
C LEU A 242 0.51 -23.21 -10.78
N GLU A 243 0.53 -24.18 -9.88
CA GLU A 243 0.51 -25.62 -10.23
C GLU A 243 -0.78 -26.01 -10.93
N LEU A 244 -1.94 -25.61 -10.38
CA LEU A 244 -3.24 -25.85 -11.02
C LEU A 244 -3.32 -25.21 -12.41
N ALA A 245 -2.84 -23.97 -12.56
CA ALA A 245 -2.80 -23.29 -13.85
C ALA A 245 -1.87 -24.03 -14.84
N ARG A 246 -0.71 -24.52 -14.39
CA ARG A 246 0.19 -25.34 -15.20
C ARG A 246 -0.49 -26.61 -15.70
N THR A 247 -1.19 -27.33 -14.83
CA THR A 247 -1.94 -28.54 -15.21
C THR A 247 -3.02 -28.24 -16.23
N LEU A 248 -3.81 -27.19 -16.01
CA LEU A 248 -4.90 -26.79 -16.91
C LEU A 248 -4.39 -26.28 -18.26
N MET A 249 -3.21 -25.66 -18.29
CA MET A 249 -2.58 -25.14 -19.50
C MET A 249 -1.69 -26.15 -20.21
N SER A 250 -1.56 -27.39 -19.73
CA SER A 250 -0.63 -28.39 -20.26
C SER A 250 -0.74 -28.63 -21.78
N HIS A 251 -1.93 -28.57 -22.36
CA HIS A 251 -2.13 -28.67 -23.81
C HIS A 251 -1.73 -27.42 -24.61
N ARG A 252 -1.78 -26.24 -23.97
CA ARG A 252 -1.46 -24.94 -24.59
C ARG A 252 -0.04 -24.45 -24.29
N ASN A 253 0.55 -24.95 -23.21
CA ASN A 253 1.89 -24.68 -22.73
C ASN A 253 2.54 -26.00 -22.27
N PRO A 254 2.99 -26.87 -23.22
CA PRO A 254 3.51 -28.19 -22.89
C PRO A 254 4.79 -28.18 -22.05
N SER A 255 5.60 -27.12 -22.13
CA SER A 255 6.78 -26.94 -21.27
C SER A 255 6.40 -26.64 -19.82
N GLY A 256 5.18 -26.13 -19.60
CA GLY A 256 4.73 -25.65 -18.30
C GLY A 256 5.53 -24.45 -17.81
N ASP A 257 6.04 -23.64 -18.73
CA ASP A 257 6.77 -22.42 -18.40
C ASP A 257 5.89 -21.47 -17.60
N LEU A 258 6.34 -21.12 -16.39
CA LEU A 258 5.65 -20.21 -15.49
C LEU A 258 5.55 -18.80 -16.08
N ALA A 259 6.49 -18.37 -16.92
CA ALA A 259 6.45 -17.05 -17.55
C ALA A 259 5.18 -16.90 -18.40
N VAL A 260 4.86 -17.89 -19.24
CA VAL A 260 3.66 -17.89 -20.10
C VAL A 260 2.37 -17.90 -19.27
N ILE A 261 2.34 -18.66 -18.17
CA ILE A 261 1.19 -18.72 -17.26
C ILE A 261 0.99 -17.36 -16.59
N VAL A 262 2.07 -16.75 -16.10
CA VAL A 262 2.04 -15.44 -15.44
C VAL A 262 1.65 -14.35 -16.44
N GLU A 263 2.17 -14.37 -17.66
CA GLU A 263 1.83 -13.42 -18.73
C GLU A 263 0.33 -13.45 -19.03
N GLN A 264 -0.24 -14.63 -19.33
CA GLN A 264 -1.67 -14.76 -19.58
C GLN A 264 -2.54 -14.39 -18.36
N ALA A 265 -2.09 -14.71 -17.15
CA ALA A 265 -2.79 -14.32 -15.93
C ALA A 265 -2.79 -12.80 -15.74
N VAL A 266 -1.67 -12.14 -16.05
CA VAL A 266 -1.53 -10.68 -16.00
C VAL A 266 -2.36 -10.03 -17.10
N ASP A 267 -2.40 -10.57 -18.32
CA ASP A 267 -3.25 -10.07 -19.41
C ASP A 267 -4.73 -10.10 -19.02
N LEU A 268 -5.21 -11.22 -18.47
CA LEU A 268 -6.58 -11.35 -17.98
C LEU A 268 -6.87 -10.38 -16.82
N LEU A 269 -5.90 -10.17 -15.93
CA LEU A 269 -6.01 -9.20 -14.84
C LEU A 269 -6.07 -7.78 -15.38
N ILE A 270 -5.24 -7.43 -16.36
CA ILE A 270 -5.25 -6.13 -17.03
C ILE A 270 -6.58 -5.91 -17.74
N GLU A 271 -7.11 -6.90 -18.46
CA GLU A 271 -8.41 -6.79 -19.14
C GLU A 271 -9.54 -6.55 -18.13
N LYS A 272 -9.56 -7.32 -17.03
CA LYS A 272 -10.54 -7.15 -15.95
C LYS A 272 -10.43 -5.77 -15.30
N LEU A 273 -9.23 -5.37 -14.91
CA LEU A 273 -8.99 -4.07 -14.28
C LEU A 273 -9.28 -2.92 -15.24
N SER A 274 -9.02 -3.07 -16.54
CA SER A 274 -9.38 -2.08 -17.57
C SER A 274 -10.90 -1.91 -17.66
N LYS A 275 -11.68 -3.00 -17.64
CA LYS A 275 -13.15 -2.92 -17.63
C LYS A 275 -13.69 -2.23 -16.37
N GLU A 276 -13.07 -2.46 -15.22
CA GLU A 276 -13.49 -1.88 -13.93
C GLU A 276 -13.05 -0.41 -13.75
N LYS A 277 -11.79 -0.11 -14.09
CA LYS A 277 -11.14 1.19 -13.88
C LYS A 277 -11.34 2.14 -15.04
N LEU A 278 -11.26 1.67 -16.28
CA LEU A 278 -11.34 2.48 -17.50
C LEU A 278 -12.73 2.41 -18.15
N GLY A 279 -13.59 1.46 -17.79
CA GLY A 279 -14.93 1.35 -18.37
C GLY A 279 -14.94 0.80 -19.81
N THR A 280 -13.87 0.11 -20.23
CA THR A 280 -13.72 -0.52 -21.55
C THR A 280 -14.61 -1.76 -21.72
N ALA A 281 -15.93 -1.59 -21.79
CA ALA A 281 -16.83 -2.65 -22.24
C ALA A 281 -16.92 -2.66 -23.78
N SER A 282 -16.90 -3.85 -24.39
CA SER A 282 -16.86 -4.08 -25.85
C SER A 282 -18.11 -3.64 -26.62
N ARG A 283 -19.18 -3.18 -25.95
CA ARG A 283 -20.42 -2.77 -26.61
C ARG A 283 -20.84 -1.38 -26.14
N ALA A 284 -20.71 -0.40 -27.03
CA ALA A 284 -21.26 0.93 -26.83
C ALA A 284 -22.80 0.83 -26.82
N ARG A 285 -23.40 0.77 -25.63
CA ARG A 285 -24.84 1.07 -25.49
C ARG A 285 -25.01 2.58 -25.68
N ARG A 286 -26.03 2.98 -26.45
CA ARG A 286 -26.48 4.39 -26.54
C ARG A 286 -26.53 4.97 -25.13
N SER A 287 -25.86 6.10 -24.92
CA SER A 287 -25.82 6.80 -23.65
C SER A 287 -27.24 7.16 -23.24
N LYS A 288 -27.73 6.56 -22.15
CA LYS A 288 -28.84 7.16 -21.41
C LYS A 288 -28.23 8.20 -20.47
N PRO A 289 -28.76 9.43 -20.40
CA PRO A 289 -28.31 10.41 -19.41
C PRO A 289 -28.41 9.81 -18.00
N SER A 290 -27.53 10.23 -17.10
CA SER A 290 -27.46 9.64 -15.76
C SER A 290 -28.83 9.75 -15.06
N ALA A 291 -29.52 8.62 -14.87
CA ALA A 291 -30.86 8.60 -14.27
C ALA A 291 -30.87 8.98 -12.78
N LYS A 292 -29.69 9.17 -12.17
CA LYS A 292 -29.52 9.61 -10.78
C LYS A 292 -28.53 10.76 -10.74
N ARG A 293 -28.93 11.89 -10.14
CA ARG A 293 -28.07 13.07 -9.93
C ARG A 293 -26.73 12.64 -9.33
N GLY A 294 -25.67 12.82 -10.12
CA GLY A 294 -24.28 12.53 -9.73
C GLY A 294 -23.77 11.11 -10.03
N HIS A 295 -24.49 10.18 -10.67
CA HIS A 295 -23.82 8.92 -11.02
C HIS A 295 -22.86 9.10 -12.21
N VAL A 296 -21.55 8.89 -12.01
CA VAL A 296 -20.56 8.88 -13.11
C VAL A 296 -20.75 7.61 -13.93
N THR A 297 -21.21 7.78 -15.16
CA THR A 297 -21.45 6.65 -16.07
C THR A 297 -20.13 6.01 -16.52
N ARG A 298 -20.18 4.74 -16.95
CA ARG A 298 -19.00 4.08 -17.53
C ARG A 298 -18.50 4.76 -18.80
N ALA A 299 -19.40 5.34 -19.59
CA ALA A 299 -19.07 6.08 -20.80
C ALA A 299 -18.29 7.36 -20.47
N ALA A 300 -18.82 8.20 -19.56
CA ALA A 300 -18.15 9.42 -19.13
C ALA A 300 -16.80 9.15 -18.46
N ARG A 301 -16.72 8.08 -17.65
CA ARG A 301 -15.45 7.58 -17.08
C ARG A 301 -14.44 7.23 -18.18
N ARG A 302 -14.84 6.42 -19.16
CA ARG A 302 -13.96 5.98 -20.24
C ARG A 302 -13.42 7.16 -21.04
N GLU A 303 -14.32 8.06 -21.42
CA GLU A 303 -13.96 9.27 -22.16
C GLU A 303 -12.95 10.14 -21.38
N ALA A 304 -13.16 10.36 -20.08
CA ALA A 304 -12.20 11.09 -19.25
C ALA A 304 -10.83 10.39 -19.17
N PHE A 305 -10.80 9.05 -19.03
CA PHE A 305 -9.55 8.28 -18.98
C PHE A 305 -8.81 8.24 -20.33
N GLU A 306 -9.53 8.13 -21.44
CA GLU A 306 -8.99 8.17 -22.80
C GLU A 306 -8.41 9.55 -23.10
N ARG A 307 -9.18 10.62 -22.85
CA ARG A 307 -8.74 12.02 -22.99
C ARG A 307 -7.48 12.31 -22.17
N ASP A 308 -7.45 11.83 -20.93
CA ASP A 308 -6.32 12.08 -20.02
C ASP A 308 -5.19 11.04 -20.20
N GLY A 309 -5.28 10.08 -21.13
CA GLY A 309 -4.19 9.16 -21.47
C GLY A 309 -3.68 8.29 -20.32
N MET A 310 -4.57 7.90 -19.40
CA MET A 310 -4.24 7.16 -18.16
C MET A 310 -3.10 7.81 -17.35
N GLN A 311 -3.14 9.13 -17.25
CA GLN A 311 -2.17 9.94 -16.51
C GLN A 311 -2.89 11.05 -15.75
N CYS A 312 -2.35 11.45 -14.62
CA CYS A 312 -2.84 12.63 -13.89
C CYS A 312 -2.89 13.86 -14.82
N SER A 313 -4.05 14.51 -14.96
CA SER A 313 -4.23 15.72 -15.77
C SER A 313 -3.89 17.02 -15.05
N PHE A 314 -3.41 16.96 -13.80
CA PHE A 314 -2.86 18.14 -13.13
C PHE A 314 -1.63 18.66 -13.88
N VAL A 315 -1.60 19.98 -14.08
CA VAL A 315 -0.48 20.71 -14.66
C VAL A 315 0.04 21.67 -13.60
N GLY A 316 1.35 21.59 -13.33
CA GLY A 316 2.01 22.45 -12.36
C GLY A 316 2.25 23.86 -12.88
N GLU A 317 2.74 24.73 -12.01
CA GLU A 317 2.98 26.15 -12.34
C GLU A 317 4.00 26.35 -13.45
N ASN A 318 4.94 25.42 -13.59
CA ASN A 318 5.93 25.40 -14.67
C ASN A 318 5.38 24.83 -15.99
N GLY A 319 4.07 24.57 -16.09
CA GLY A 319 3.43 24.01 -17.29
C GLY A 319 3.64 22.50 -17.44
N GLU A 320 4.34 21.83 -16.52
CA GLU A 320 4.56 20.40 -16.60
C GLU A 320 3.37 19.61 -16.07
N ARG A 321 2.96 18.60 -16.83
CA ARG A 321 1.90 17.67 -16.42
C ARG A 321 2.45 16.62 -15.46
N CYS A 322 1.69 16.30 -14.41
CA CYS A 322 2.08 15.27 -13.45
C CYS A 322 2.28 13.91 -14.14
N PRO A 323 3.44 13.23 -13.98
CA PRO A 323 3.73 11.97 -14.68
C PRO A 323 3.06 10.75 -14.04
N ALA A 324 2.31 10.91 -12.95
CA ALA A 324 1.71 9.79 -12.23
C ALA A 324 0.66 9.04 -13.07
N ARG A 325 0.82 7.72 -13.15
CA ARG A 325 -0.09 6.79 -13.83
C ARG A 325 -0.74 5.78 -12.87
N CYS A 326 -0.34 5.80 -11.61
CA CYS A 326 -0.85 4.93 -10.56
C CYS A 326 -1.76 5.71 -9.59
N PHE A 327 -2.61 4.97 -8.87
CA PHE A 327 -3.56 5.54 -7.91
C PHE A 327 -4.38 6.70 -8.50
N LEU A 328 -4.82 6.52 -9.75
CA LEU A 328 -5.65 7.49 -10.45
C LEU A 328 -7.09 7.42 -9.95
N GLU A 329 -7.67 8.58 -9.77
CA GLU A 329 -9.00 8.83 -9.24
C GLU A 329 -9.73 9.81 -10.16
N ILE A 330 -11.06 9.68 -10.23
CA ILE A 330 -11.89 10.61 -10.98
C ILE A 330 -12.21 11.79 -10.05
N ASP A 331 -11.83 12.97 -10.48
CA ASP A 331 -12.18 14.23 -9.86
C ASP A 331 -13.22 14.97 -10.72
N HIS A 332 -14.09 15.76 -10.08
CA HIS A 332 -15.01 16.63 -10.79
C HIS A 332 -14.42 18.05 -10.80
N VAL A 333 -14.23 18.65 -11.98
CA VAL A 333 -13.68 20.01 -12.14
C VAL A 333 -14.48 21.01 -11.33
N THR A 334 -15.80 21.02 -11.50
CA THR A 334 -16.73 21.58 -10.53
C THR A 334 -17.17 20.44 -9.62
N PRO A 335 -16.88 20.48 -8.31
CA PRO A 335 -17.28 19.42 -7.41
C PRO A 335 -18.79 19.23 -7.36
N ARG A 336 -19.22 17.98 -7.18
CA ARG A 336 -20.65 17.64 -7.08
C ARG A 336 -21.39 18.41 -6.00
N ALA A 337 -20.75 18.63 -4.86
CA ALA A 337 -21.33 19.39 -3.75
C ALA A 337 -21.68 20.84 -4.15
N LEU A 338 -21.07 21.34 -5.23
CA LEU A 338 -21.31 22.66 -5.81
C LEU A 338 -22.12 22.58 -7.12
N GLY A 339 -22.84 21.48 -7.36
CA GLY A 339 -23.69 21.31 -8.54
C GLY A 339 -23.00 20.76 -9.78
N GLY A 340 -21.74 20.33 -9.68
CA GLY A 340 -21.02 19.74 -10.80
C GLY A 340 -21.70 18.50 -11.40
N SER A 341 -21.72 18.44 -12.74
CA SER A 341 -22.28 17.31 -13.50
C SER A 341 -21.37 16.08 -13.44
N ALA A 342 -21.91 14.92 -13.80
CA ALA A 342 -21.16 13.66 -13.90
C ALA A 342 -20.80 13.31 -15.37
N GLU A 343 -20.86 14.32 -16.25
CA GLU A 343 -20.54 14.22 -17.68
C GLU A 343 -19.03 14.38 -17.89
N ALA A 344 -18.49 13.80 -18.98
CA ALA A 344 -17.05 13.68 -19.21
C ALA A 344 -16.30 15.03 -19.20
N GLU A 345 -16.97 16.10 -19.64
CA GLU A 345 -16.44 17.46 -19.69
C GLU A 345 -16.16 18.03 -18.29
N ASN A 346 -16.95 17.63 -17.29
CA ASN A 346 -16.74 18.03 -15.89
C ASN A 346 -15.87 17.03 -15.12
N LEU A 347 -15.39 15.96 -15.74
CA LEU A 347 -14.52 14.98 -15.10
C LEU A 347 -13.07 15.18 -15.53
N ARG A 348 -12.14 14.93 -14.60
CA ARG A 348 -10.70 14.86 -14.86
C ARG A 348 -10.06 13.74 -14.05
N ILE A 349 -8.97 13.18 -14.56
CA ILE A 349 -8.26 12.07 -13.92
C ILE A 349 -7.07 12.63 -13.16
N LEU A 350 -7.08 12.51 -11.84
CA LEU A 350 -6.00 12.97 -10.98
C LEU A 350 -5.36 11.79 -10.24
N CYS A 351 -4.07 11.89 -9.91
CA CYS A 351 -3.51 10.98 -8.91
C CYS A 351 -4.14 11.28 -7.54
N ARG A 352 -4.16 10.31 -6.64
CA ARG A 352 -4.72 10.48 -5.28
C ARG A 352 -4.21 11.74 -4.54
N ALA A 353 -2.96 12.13 -4.73
CA ALA A 353 -2.40 13.32 -4.09
C ALA A 353 -3.00 14.62 -4.67
N HIS A 354 -3.02 14.77 -6.00
CA HIS A 354 -3.63 15.93 -6.66
C HIS A 354 -5.14 15.96 -6.52
N ASN A 355 -5.82 14.81 -6.47
CA ASN A 355 -7.25 14.75 -6.18
C ASN A 355 -7.55 15.28 -4.77
N ARG A 356 -6.75 14.85 -3.78
CA ARG A 356 -6.86 15.38 -2.42
C ARG A 356 -6.55 16.88 -2.38
N ASP A 357 -5.51 17.33 -3.07
CA ASP A 357 -5.16 18.76 -3.12
C ASP A 357 -6.28 19.62 -3.72
N ALA A 358 -6.86 19.16 -4.84
CA ALA A 358 -8.01 19.82 -5.47
C ALA A 358 -9.20 19.92 -4.50
N ALA A 359 -9.53 18.83 -3.79
CA ALA A 359 -10.59 18.84 -2.80
C ALA A 359 -10.28 19.82 -1.65
N GLU A 360 -9.04 19.87 -1.17
CA GLU A 360 -8.65 20.78 -0.08
C GLU A 360 -8.67 22.25 -0.50
N ARG A 361 -8.29 22.57 -1.74
CA ARG A 361 -8.39 23.93 -2.29
C ARG A 361 -9.83 24.43 -2.36
N VAL A 362 -10.80 23.54 -2.61
CA VAL A 362 -12.22 23.90 -2.70
C VAL A 362 -12.92 23.89 -1.34
N PHE A 363 -12.75 22.83 -0.56
CA PHE A 363 -13.51 22.60 0.68
C PHE A 363 -12.77 22.97 1.96
N GLY A 364 -11.49 23.31 1.86
CA GLY A 364 -10.61 23.56 2.99
C GLY A 364 -9.99 22.28 3.56
N ARG A 365 -8.72 22.37 3.95
CA ARG A 365 -7.93 21.24 4.45
C ARG A 365 -8.54 20.57 5.68
N ALA A 366 -8.92 21.35 6.69
CA ALA A 366 -9.52 20.81 7.92
C ALA A 366 -10.80 20.00 7.65
N HIS A 367 -11.64 20.47 6.71
CA HIS A 367 -12.87 19.77 6.34
C HIS A 367 -12.57 18.41 5.67
N VAL A 368 -11.67 18.39 4.70
CA VAL A 368 -11.28 17.16 3.99
C VAL A 368 -10.61 16.16 4.93
N GLU A 369 -9.74 16.62 5.83
CA GLU A 369 -9.09 15.78 6.84
C GLU A 369 -10.11 15.17 7.81
N ALA A 370 -11.05 15.98 8.34
CA ALA A 370 -12.11 15.50 9.22
C ALA A 370 -12.96 14.41 8.54
N ARG A 371 -13.41 14.65 7.31
CA ARG A 371 -14.17 13.66 6.53
C ARG A 371 -13.39 12.40 6.21
N THR A 372 -12.08 12.52 5.99
CA THR A 372 -11.21 11.37 5.77
C THR A 372 -11.08 10.52 7.03
N ARG A 373 -10.94 11.15 8.22
CA ARG A 373 -10.89 10.46 9.51
C ARG A 373 -12.19 9.73 9.81
N GLU A 374 -13.32 10.40 9.60
CA GLU A 374 -14.66 9.83 9.77
C GLU A 374 -14.84 8.56 8.92
N ARG A 375 -14.53 8.62 7.62
CA ARG A 375 -14.61 7.46 6.72
C ARG A 375 -13.70 6.31 7.14
N ARG A 376 -12.50 6.59 7.64
CA ARG A 376 -11.59 5.55 8.16
C ARG A 376 -12.16 4.89 9.41
N ARG A 377 -12.74 5.68 10.31
CA ARG A 377 -13.42 5.18 11.51
C ARG A 377 -14.59 4.28 11.14
N GLU A 378 -15.45 4.72 10.22
CA GLU A 378 -16.55 3.90 9.71
C GLU A 378 -16.06 2.60 9.07
N ALA A 379 -14.99 2.64 8.28
CA ALA A 379 -14.40 1.45 7.67
C ALA A 379 -13.83 0.47 8.72
N SER A 380 -13.25 0.98 9.81
CA SER A 380 -12.74 0.15 10.92
C SER A 380 -13.84 -0.48 11.78
N ILE A 381 -15.02 0.13 11.83
CA ILE A 381 -16.16 -0.34 12.63
C ILE A 381 -17.00 -1.37 11.87
N ARG A 382 -16.97 -1.36 10.52
CA ARG A 382 -17.69 -2.36 9.71
C ARG A 382 -17.12 -3.76 10.02
N PRO A 383 -17.94 -4.71 10.53
CA PRO A 383 -17.52 -6.09 10.66
C PRO A 383 -17.04 -6.59 9.30
N ASN A 384 -15.94 -7.34 9.30
CA ASN A 384 -15.37 -7.95 8.10
C ASN A 384 -16.29 -9.06 7.56
N HIS A 385 -17.45 -8.70 7.00
CA HIS A 385 -18.40 -9.62 6.37
C HIS A 385 -17.93 -10.03 4.95
N GLY A 386 -16.64 -10.29 4.77
CA GLY A 386 -16.04 -10.49 3.44
C GLY A 386 -14.83 -11.41 3.36
N LEU A 387 -14.51 -12.18 4.41
CA LEU A 387 -13.40 -13.15 4.39
C LEU A 387 -13.75 -14.53 4.97
N VAL A 388 -15.03 -14.84 5.16
CA VAL A 388 -15.49 -16.20 5.44
C VAL A 388 -16.29 -16.68 4.23
N GLU A 389 -15.88 -17.81 3.67
CA GLU A 389 -16.48 -18.56 2.54
C GLU A 389 -16.25 -18.05 1.10
N THR A 390 -15.00 -18.11 0.65
CA THR A 390 -14.73 -18.44 -0.78
C THR A 390 -13.77 -19.63 -0.97
N HIS A 391 -13.40 -20.32 0.11
CA HIS A 391 -12.44 -21.44 0.07
C HIS A 391 -13.06 -22.85 0.11
N ARG A 392 -14.38 -23.01 -0.04
CA ARG A 392 -15.01 -24.35 -0.01
C ARG A 392 -15.52 -24.87 -1.36
N PHE A 393 -15.24 -24.18 -2.47
CA PHE A 393 -15.56 -24.69 -3.80
C PHE A 393 -14.31 -25.26 -4.48
N ARG A 394 -14.36 -26.57 -4.77
CA ARG A 394 -13.42 -27.40 -5.57
C ARG A 394 -12.31 -28.18 -4.84
N GLN A 395 -12.63 -28.87 -3.75
CA GLN A 395 -11.91 -30.13 -3.40
C GLN A 395 -12.89 -31.16 -2.81
N ARG A 396 -13.90 -31.57 -3.60
CA ARG A 396 -14.65 -32.82 -3.37
C ARG A 396 -15.16 -33.38 -4.70
N LYS A 397 -14.22 -33.69 -5.59
CA LYS A 397 -14.41 -34.67 -6.67
C LYS A 397 -13.04 -35.29 -6.89
N PHE A 398 -12.75 -36.32 -6.11
CA PHE A 398 -11.74 -37.38 -6.26
C PHE A 398 -11.45 -37.89 -4.86
N VAL A 399 -12.13 -38.98 -4.47
CA VAL A 399 -11.58 -40.18 -3.81
C VAL A 399 -12.75 -41.14 -3.55
N GLU A 400 -12.68 -42.24 -4.30
CA GLU A 400 -13.04 -43.63 -4.03
C GLU A 400 -14.48 -44.10 -3.77
N ALA A 401 -14.82 -45.09 -4.59
CA ALA A 401 -15.87 -46.08 -4.39
C ALA A 401 -15.44 -47.14 -3.36
N LYS A 402 -16.34 -47.46 -2.43
CA LYS A 402 -16.61 -48.84 -1.99
C LYS A 402 -17.92 -48.90 -1.17
N THR A 403 -18.73 -49.90 -1.48
CA THR A 403 -20.03 -50.27 -0.90
C THR A 403 -19.85 -51.28 0.27
N PRO A 404 -20.90 -51.91 0.84
CA PRO A 404 -21.70 -51.39 1.97
C PRO A 404 -21.87 -52.40 3.13
N ALA A 405 -22.17 -51.90 4.33
CA ALA A 405 -22.81 -52.56 5.50
C ALA A 405 -22.60 -51.59 6.68
N GLY A 406 -23.47 -51.34 7.64
CA GLY A 406 -24.68 -51.95 8.16
C GLY A 406 -24.81 -51.38 9.59
N GLU A 407 -26.05 -51.25 10.07
CA GLU A 407 -26.43 -50.99 11.48
C GLU A 407 -26.29 -49.57 12.08
N ALA A 408 -27.46 -48.93 12.09
CA ALA A 408 -28.09 -48.15 13.16
C ALA A 408 -27.31 -47.88 14.46
N ALA A 409 -27.26 -46.60 14.83
CA ALA A 409 -27.38 -46.15 16.22
C ALA A 409 -27.98 -44.73 16.29
N LEU A 410 -29.05 -44.62 17.07
CA LEU A 410 -29.83 -43.43 17.44
C LEU A 410 -29.09 -42.52 18.42
N VAL A 411 -29.18 -41.19 18.24
CA VAL A 411 -29.29 -40.13 19.28
C VAL A 411 -29.31 -38.76 18.55
N ASP A 412 -30.04 -37.72 18.92
CA ASP A 412 -31.22 -37.46 19.76
C ASP A 412 -31.71 -36.08 19.28
N ALA A 413 -33.02 -35.93 19.11
CA ALA A 413 -33.65 -34.73 18.59
C ALA A 413 -34.05 -33.83 19.75
N SER A 414 -33.33 -32.72 19.93
CA SER A 414 -33.87 -31.58 20.69
C SER A 414 -34.72 -30.71 19.76
N HIS A 415 -36.03 -30.83 19.92
CA HIS A 415 -37.07 -30.01 19.30
C HIS A 415 -36.89 -28.52 19.67
N ASP A 416 -36.74 -27.67 18.65
CA ASP A 416 -37.02 -26.24 18.77
C ASP A 416 -38.26 -25.95 17.91
N VAL A 417 -39.36 -25.62 18.57
CA VAL A 417 -40.66 -25.32 17.95
C VAL A 417 -40.54 -24.02 17.17
N ARG A 418 -40.26 -24.12 15.86
CA ARG A 418 -40.28 -22.97 14.94
C ARG A 418 -41.72 -22.61 14.59
N SER A 419 -42.04 -21.33 14.69
CA SER A 419 -43.25 -20.72 14.14
C SER A 419 -43.49 -21.17 12.69
N PRO A 420 -44.74 -21.32 12.24
CA PRO A 420 -45.04 -21.75 10.87
C PRO A 420 -44.41 -20.79 9.87
N MET A 421 -43.53 -21.34 9.03
CA MET A 421 -42.80 -20.63 7.99
C MET A 421 -43.78 -20.03 6.97
N SER A 422 -43.52 -18.81 6.52
CA SER A 422 -44.38 -18.17 5.51
C SER A 422 -44.27 -18.89 4.16
N ASP A 423 -45.32 -18.86 3.35
CA ASP A 423 -45.30 -19.52 2.02
C ASP A 423 -44.20 -18.95 1.11
N HIS A 424 -43.79 -17.69 1.31
CA HIS A 424 -42.66 -17.10 0.59
C HIS A 424 -41.32 -17.71 1.00
N GLU A 425 -41.13 -17.96 2.30
CA GLU A 425 -39.94 -18.63 2.82
C GLU A 425 -39.89 -20.10 2.38
N ALA A 426 -41.04 -20.79 2.38
CA ALA A 426 -41.15 -22.16 1.87
C ALA A 426 -40.73 -22.25 0.39
N ARG A 427 -41.24 -21.36 -0.47
CA ARG A 427 -40.84 -21.27 -1.89
C ARG A 427 -39.35 -21.03 -2.05
N SER A 428 -38.80 -20.07 -1.29
CA SER A 428 -37.38 -19.76 -1.34
C SER A 428 -36.51 -20.94 -0.89
N GLN A 429 -36.96 -21.69 0.11
CA GLN A 429 -36.24 -22.85 0.64
C GLN A 429 -36.28 -24.05 -0.33
N VAL A 430 -37.43 -24.34 -0.95
CA VAL A 430 -37.53 -25.37 -1.99
C VAL A 430 -36.67 -25.02 -3.20
N ARG A 431 -36.74 -23.77 -3.69
CA ARG A 431 -35.89 -23.31 -4.79
C ARG A 431 -34.41 -23.43 -4.45
N GLY A 432 -34.01 -23.00 -3.25
CA GLY A 432 -32.64 -23.12 -2.77
C GLY A 432 -32.15 -24.57 -2.71
N ALA A 433 -33.00 -25.49 -2.25
CA ALA A 433 -32.68 -26.91 -2.17
C ALA A 433 -32.57 -27.57 -3.55
N LEU A 434 -33.44 -27.26 -4.52
CA LEU A 434 -33.32 -27.77 -5.90
C LEU A 434 -32.03 -27.28 -6.58
N LEU A 435 -31.66 -26.01 -6.38
CA LEU A 435 -30.38 -25.49 -6.87
C LEU A 435 -29.18 -26.17 -6.20
N ALA A 436 -29.27 -26.47 -4.90
CA ALA A 436 -28.25 -27.22 -4.17
C ALA A 436 -28.12 -28.68 -4.64
N LEU A 437 -29.22 -29.28 -5.10
CA LEU A 437 -29.25 -30.61 -5.73
C LEU A 437 -28.76 -30.62 -7.18
N GLY A 438 -28.46 -29.46 -7.77
CA GLY A 438 -27.82 -29.32 -9.08
C GLY A 438 -28.77 -29.04 -10.24
N PHE A 439 -30.06 -28.81 -9.98
CA PHE A 439 -31.02 -28.38 -11.01
C PHE A 439 -30.74 -26.95 -11.45
N ARG A 440 -30.99 -26.65 -12.73
CA ARG A 440 -30.85 -25.30 -13.29
C ARG A 440 -31.95 -24.39 -12.74
N ILE A 441 -31.71 -23.08 -12.72
CA ILE A 441 -32.69 -22.08 -12.25
C ILE A 441 -34.05 -22.25 -12.95
N GLY A 442 -34.04 -22.46 -14.27
CA GLY A 442 -35.28 -22.69 -15.02
C GLY A 442 -35.99 -24.01 -14.70
N GLU A 443 -35.29 -25.03 -14.18
CA GLU A 443 -35.90 -26.28 -13.70
C GLU A 443 -36.53 -26.07 -12.31
N ALA A 444 -35.80 -25.42 -11.40
CA ALA A 444 -36.30 -25.11 -10.07
C ALA A 444 -37.54 -24.20 -10.09
N GLU A 445 -37.57 -23.18 -10.95
CA GLU A 445 -38.73 -22.29 -11.11
C GLU A 445 -39.94 -23.02 -11.72
N ARG A 446 -39.72 -23.96 -12.66
CA ARG A 446 -40.81 -24.80 -13.20
C ARG A 446 -41.43 -25.67 -12.12
N ALA A 447 -40.62 -26.35 -11.32
CA ALA A 447 -41.13 -27.21 -10.24
C ALA A 447 -41.93 -26.44 -9.18
N VAL A 448 -41.47 -25.24 -8.80
CA VAL A 448 -42.22 -24.36 -7.89
C VAL A 448 -43.54 -23.91 -8.51
N THR A 449 -43.54 -23.55 -9.81
CA THR A 449 -44.75 -23.13 -10.52
C THR A 449 -45.77 -24.27 -10.65
N THR A 450 -45.32 -25.51 -10.88
CA THR A 450 -46.20 -26.69 -10.96
C THR A 450 -46.87 -26.99 -9.61
N ILE A 451 -46.14 -26.82 -8.50
CA ILE A 451 -46.70 -26.97 -7.16
C ILE A 451 -47.73 -25.86 -6.85
N ASP A 452 -47.49 -24.63 -7.32
CA ASP A 452 -48.45 -23.54 -7.21
C ASP A 452 -49.74 -23.79 -8.03
N THR A 453 -49.69 -24.61 -9.09
CA THR A 453 -50.86 -24.93 -9.92
C THR A 453 -51.62 -26.17 -9.46
N ASP A 454 -50.94 -27.18 -8.89
CA ASP A 454 -51.53 -28.49 -8.58
C ASP A 454 -52.16 -28.58 -7.19
N GLY A 455 -51.80 -27.69 -6.26
CA GLY A 455 -52.45 -27.62 -4.96
C GLY A 455 -52.89 -26.20 -4.65
N GLY A 456 -54.14 -26.06 -4.19
CA GLY A 456 -54.73 -24.77 -3.80
C GLY A 456 -54.02 -24.07 -2.62
N ASP A 457 -54.72 -23.13 -1.97
CA ASP A 457 -54.19 -22.15 -0.99
C ASP A 457 -53.39 -22.71 0.22
N GLU A 458 -53.29 -24.04 0.40
CA GLU A 458 -52.59 -24.69 1.52
C GLU A 458 -51.34 -25.52 1.14
N SER A 459 -50.95 -25.56 -0.14
CA SER A 459 -49.83 -26.41 -0.63
C SER A 459 -48.50 -26.19 0.07
N TRP A 460 -48.24 -24.95 0.48
CA TRP A 460 -46.96 -24.52 1.05
C TRP A 460 -46.90 -24.61 2.58
N ARG A 461 -47.99 -25.03 3.24
CA ARG A 461 -48.06 -25.23 4.70
C ARG A 461 -47.67 -26.65 5.13
N ARG A 462 -47.29 -27.50 4.18
CA ARG A 462 -46.84 -28.89 4.39
C ARG A 462 -45.36 -28.91 4.83
N PRO A 463 -44.88 -29.99 5.49
CA PRO A 463 -43.46 -30.16 5.79
C PRO A 463 -42.61 -30.02 4.52
N ILE A 464 -41.50 -29.27 4.62
CA ILE A 464 -40.68 -28.87 3.48
C ILE A 464 -40.13 -30.08 2.71
N GLU A 465 -39.90 -31.19 3.39
CA GLU A 465 -39.44 -32.47 2.82
C GLU A 465 -40.49 -33.07 1.88
N THR A 466 -41.77 -32.85 2.16
CA THR A 466 -42.88 -33.33 1.34
C THR A 466 -42.98 -32.52 0.05
N ILE A 467 -42.89 -31.20 0.16
CA ILE A 467 -42.92 -30.28 -0.98
C ILE A 467 -41.68 -30.51 -1.86
N LEU A 468 -40.51 -30.77 -1.26
CA LEU A 468 -39.30 -31.10 -2.01
C LEU A 468 -39.40 -32.42 -2.76
N ARG A 469 -40.01 -33.46 -2.16
CA ARG A 469 -40.23 -34.75 -2.84
C ARG A 469 -41.14 -34.59 -4.06
N GLU A 470 -42.19 -33.79 -3.93
CA GLU A 470 -43.10 -33.46 -5.01
C GLU A 470 -42.39 -32.64 -6.11
N ALA A 471 -41.62 -31.62 -5.74
CA ALA A 471 -40.82 -30.82 -6.67
C ALA A 471 -39.80 -31.66 -7.44
N LEU A 472 -39.19 -32.65 -6.78
CA LEU A 472 -38.29 -33.60 -7.44
C LEU A 472 -39.03 -34.53 -8.39
N GLY A 473 -40.25 -34.98 -8.03
CA GLY A 473 -41.12 -35.76 -8.90
C GLY A 473 -41.57 -35.02 -10.16
N VAL A 474 -41.63 -33.69 -10.14
CA VAL A 474 -41.89 -32.86 -11.33
C VAL A 474 -40.66 -32.80 -12.26
N LEU A 475 -39.45 -33.02 -11.72
CA LEU A 475 -38.18 -32.85 -12.42
C LEU A 475 -37.51 -34.17 -12.86
N THR A 476 -38.03 -35.31 -12.40
CA THR A 476 -37.63 -36.66 -12.79
C THR A 476 -38.72 -37.30 -13.62
#